data_AF-A0A517YM96-F1
#
_entry.id   AF-A0A517YM96-F1
#
_cell.length_a   1.000
_cell.length_b   1.000
_cell.length_c   1.000
_cell.angle_alpha   90.00
_cell.angle_beta   90.00
_cell.angle_gamma   90.00
#
_symmetry.space_group_name_H-M   'P 1'
#
loop_
_entity.id
_entity.type
_entity.pdbx_description
1 polymer ?
#
loop_
_entity_poly.entity_id
_entity_poly.type
_entity_poly.pdbx_seq_one_letter_code
_entity_poly.pdbx_strand_id
1 'polypeptide(L)'
;MEKCPTGTVGELAGCLPYNDHESDVFVVATANDISKLPPEFSRAERFDGVFFLDLPELRQRQAIWQIYLAKYRLDPSQSLPPDDDWTGAEIKACCRLAALLDVPLVAAAQNIVPVARTSAESVEKLRTWASGRCLSADRPGIYQPAAKQASSRRRVARGSSDSSQN
;
A
#
# COMPACT_ATOMS: atom_id res chain seq x y z
N MET A 1 56.79 6.62 26.81
CA MET A 1 57.25 7.98 27.15
C MET A 1 57.04 8.82 25.89
N GLU A 2 55.80 9.21 25.63
CA GLU A 2 55.45 10.12 24.55
C GLU A 2 54.30 10.98 25.08
N LYS A 3 54.55 12.28 25.15
CA LYS A 3 53.67 13.27 25.78
C LYS A 3 52.73 13.82 24.71
N CYS A 4 51.43 13.61 24.85
CA CYS A 4 50.44 14.42 24.13
C CYS A 4 50.25 15.76 24.85
N PRO A 5 50.26 16.90 24.13
CA PRO A 5 50.12 18.22 24.72
C PRO A 5 48.66 18.54 25.05
N THR A 6 48.49 19.21 26.18
CA THR A 6 47.25 19.80 26.68
C THR A 6 46.86 21.04 25.89
N GLY A 7 45.56 21.17 25.59
CA GLY A 7 44.89 22.46 25.44
C GLY A 7 44.12 22.62 24.13
N THR A 8 42.78 22.53 24.18
CA THR A 8 41.85 23.64 23.94
C THR A 8 40.42 23.14 24.16
N VAL A 9 39.63 23.99 24.81
CA VAL A 9 38.27 23.81 25.33
C VAL A 9 37.26 23.54 24.20
N GLY A 10 36.38 22.56 24.40
CA GLY A 10 35.33 22.19 23.44
C GLY A 10 34.46 21.07 23.99
N GLU A 11 33.71 21.40 25.05
CA GLU A 11 32.73 20.53 25.69
C GLU A 11 31.53 20.26 24.75
N LEU A 12 31.05 19.01 24.77
CA LEU A 12 29.71 18.57 24.39
C LEU A 12 29.32 18.58 22.90
N ALA A 13 29.72 17.53 22.18
CA ALA A 13 28.80 16.88 21.26
C ALA A 13 29.07 15.38 21.31
N GLY A 14 28.13 14.65 21.89
CA GLY A 14 28.27 13.26 22.27
C GLY A 14 28.65 12.37 21.09
N CYS A 15 29.55 11.45 21.39
CA CYS A 15 29.58 10.17 20.73
C CYS A 15 28.14 9.62 20.76
N LEU A 16 27.48 9.54 19.60
CA LEU A 16 26.40 8.59 19.41
C LEU A 16 27.04 7.33 18.81
N PRO A 17 27.51 6.37 19.63
CA PRO A 17 27.65 5.01 19.15
C PRO A 17 26.23 4.48 19.02
N TYR A 18 25.60 4.65 17.86
CA TYR A 18 24.33 4.00 17.57
C TYR A 18 24.48 3.21 16.28
N ASN A 19 25.33 2.18 16.33
CA ASN A 19 25.27 1.12 15.34
C ASN A 19 25.80 -0.25 15.82
N ASP A 20 25.85 -0.51 17.12
CA ASP A 20 26.20 -1.83 17.65
C ASP A 20 25.26 -2.21 18.79
N HIS A 21 24.01 -2.49 18.43
CA HIS A 21 23.13 -3.25 19.30
C HIS A 21 22.78 -4.57 18.60
N GLU A 22 23.44 -5.64 19.06
CA GLU A 22 22.97 -7.03 18.98
C GLU A 22 21.61 -7.15 19.69
N SER A 23 20.56 -6.71 19.03
CA SER A 23 19.20 -6.88 19.53
C SER A 23 18.27 -7.02 18.33
N ASP A 24 17.49 -8.10 18.30
CA ASP A 24 16.46 -8.41 17.28
C ASP A 24 15.29 -7.41 17.35
N VAL A 25 15.56 -6.13 17.15
CA VAL A 25 14.56 -5.07 17.16
C VAL A 25 14.14 -4.81 15.73
N PHE A 26 13.02 -5.42 15.34
CA PHE A 26 12.38 -5.15 14.06
C PHE A 26 11.50 -3.89 14.17
N VAL A 27 11.87 -2.84 13.44
CA VAL A 27 11.08 -1.60 13.36
C VAL A 27 10.23 -1.61 12.11
N VAL A 28 8.91 -1.56 12.28
CA VAL A 28 7.95 -1.43 11.17
C VAL A 28 7.36 -0.03 11.18
N ALA A 29 7.48 0.69 10.07
CA ALA A 29 6.91 2.02 9.88
C ALA A 29 5.98 2.05 8.66
N THR A 30 4.88 2.79 8.77
CA THR A 30 3.93 2.99 7.67
C THR A 30 3.85 4.46 7.31
N ALA A 31 4.01 4.80 6.03
CA ALA A 31 3.87 6.17 5.54
C ALA A 31 2.87 6.22 4.38
N ASN A 32 1.88 7.10 4.50
CA ASN A 32 0.88 7.32 3.44
C ASN A 32 1.32 8.42 2.44
N ASP A 33 2.38 9.17 2.73
CA ASP A 33 2.88 10.24 1.87
C ASP A 33 4.41 10.18 1.80
N ILE A 34 4.91 9.83 0.62
CA ILE A 34 6.35 9.69 0.39
C ILE A 34 7.06 11.05 0.25
N SER A 35 6.32 12.12 -0.08
CA SER A 35 6.91 13.46 -0.25
C SER A 35 7.43 14.04 1.06
N LYS A 36 6.91 13.54 2.18
CA LYS A 36 7.31 13.95 3.53
C LYS A 36 8.44 13.10 4.10
N LEU A 37 8.78 11.99 3.44
CA LEU A 37 9.89 11.15 3.86
C LEU A 37 11.19 11.73 3.30
N PRO A 38 12.17 12.03 4.17
CA PRO A 38 13.40 12.62 3.72
C PRO A 38 14.23 11.54 2.99
N PRO A 39 15.01 11.91 1.96
CA PRO A 39 15.60 10.99 0.99
C PRO A 39 16.59 9.98 1.60
N GLU A 40 17.01 10.19 2.84
CA GLU A 40 17.89 9.30 3.60
C GLU A 40 17.25 7.92 3.85
N PHE A 41 15.92 7.81 3.82
CA PHE A 41 15.21 6.52 3.92
C PHE A 41 15.30 5.67 2.65
N SER A 42 15.59 6.29 1.50
CA SER A 42 15.79 5.58 0.23
C SER A 42 17.21 5.03 0.07
N ARG A 43 18.14 5.39 0.98
CA ARG A 43 19.49 4.83 1.02
C ARG A 43 19.47 3.53 1.85
N ALA A 44 19.93 2.46 1.21
CA ALA A 44 19.82 1.06 1.62
C ALA A 44 20.65 0.65 2.85
N GLU A 45 20.82 1.52 3.85
CA GLU A 45 21.60 1.23 5.06
C GLU A 45 20.77 1.30 6.36
N ARG A 46 19.49 1.73 6.32
CA ARG A 46 18.62 1.76 7.52
C ARG A 46 17.31 0.96 7.41
N PHE A 47 16.85 0.64 6.21
CA PHE A 47 15.64 -0.16 6.01
C PHE A 47 15.94 -1.27 5.00
N ASP A 48 15.93 -2.51 5.46
CA ASP A 48 16.26 -3.70 4.67
C ASP A 48 15.19 -4.06 3.62
N GLY A 49 13.99 -3.47 3.72
CA GLY A 49 12.92 -3.71 2.76
C GLY A 49 11.84 -2.64 2.80
N VAL A 50 11.56 -2.05 1.63
CA VAL A 50 10.39 -1.19 1.42
C VAL A 50 9.31 -2.01 0.73
N PHE A 51 8.20 -2.22 1.42
CA PHE A 51 7.05 -2.95 0.90
C PHE A 51 5.94 -1.97 0.51
N PHE A 52 5.42 -2.13 -0.71
CA PHE A 52 4.26 -1.37 -1.16
C PHE A 52 2.99 -2.21 -0.97
N LEU A 53 2.02 -1.61 -0.28
CA LEU A 53 0.70 -2.16 -0.03
C LEU A 53 -0.29 -1.44 -0.97
N ASP A 54 -0.82 -2.17 -1.93
CA ASP A 54 -1.90 -1.67 -2.79
C ASP A 54 -3.29 -2.03 -2.22
N LEU A 55 -4.34 -1.64 -2.93
CA LEU A 55 -5.72 -2.01 -2.63
C LEU A 55 -5.87 -3.55 -2.52
N PRO A 56 -6.68 -4.02 -1.54
CA PRO A 56 -6.85 -5.45 -1.32
C PRO A 56 -7.58 -6.13 -2.49
N GLU A 57 -7.11 -7.30 -2.88
CA GLU A 57 -7.79 -8.18 -3.85
C GLU A 57 -9.10 -8.74 -3.26
N LEU A 58 -9.97 -9.28 -4.11
CA LEU A 58 -11.27 -9.82 -3.71
C LEU A 58 -11.18 -10.83 -2.55
N ARG A 59 -10.20 -11.74 -2.59
CA ARG A 59 -10.00 -12.74 -1.51
C ARG A 59 -9.63 -12.09 -0.18
N GLN A 60 -8.78 -11.07 -0.21
CA GLN A 60 -8.38 -10.32 0.98
C GLN A 60 -9.57 -9.55 1.54
N ARG A 61 -10.38 -8.90 0.69
CA ARG A 61 -11.61 -8.23 1.12
C ARG A 61 -12.61 -9.19 1.75
N GLN A 62 -12.82 -10.37 1.17
CA GLN A 62 -13.67 -11.41 1.77
C GLN A 62 -13.18 -11.84 3.16
N ALA A 63 -11.87 -12.03 3.34
CA ALA A 63 -11.31 -12.34 4.66
C ALA A 63 -11.53 -11.20 5.66
N ILE A 64 -11.36 -9.95 5.22
CA ILE A 64 -11.62 -8.76 6.05
C ILE A 64 -13.10 -8.68 6.45
N TRP A 65 -14.03 -8.96 5.53
CA TRP A 65 -15.46 -9.04 5.83
C TRP A 65 -15.75 -10.06 6.93
N GLN A 66 -15.21 -11.28 6.84
CA GLN A 66 -15.41 -12.32 7.86
C GLN A 66 -14.95 -11.86 9.25
N ILE A 67 -13.79 -11.20 9.34
CA ILE A 67 -13.26 -10.68 10.61
C ILE A 67 -14.22 -9.64 11.21
N TYR A 68 -14.72 -8.69 10.41
CA TYR A 68 -15.58 -7.63 10.92
C TYR A 68 -17.02 -8.09 11.17
N LEU A 69 -17.57 -8.99 10.35
CA LEU A 69 -18.86 -9.63 10.60
C LEU A 69 -18.86 -10.35 11.96
N ALA A 70 -17.82 -11.15 12.22
CA ALA A 70 -17.64 -11.81 13.50
C ALA A 70 -17.48 -10.80 14.66
N LYS A 71 -16.70 -9.73 14.45
CA LYS A 71 -16.47 -8.70 15.47
C LYS A 71 -17.72 -7.93 15.86
N TYR A 72 -18.59 -7.59 14.90
CA TYR A 72 -19.83 -6.84 15.14
C TYR A 72 -21.05 -7.76 15.32
N ARG A 73 -20.86 -9.09 15.33
CA ARG A 73 -21.92 -10.10 15.45
C ARG A 73 -23.04 -9.93 14.42
N LEU A 74 -22.66 -9.52 13.21
CA LEU A 74 -23.58 -9.37 12.08
C LEU A 74 -23.78 -10.72 11.39
N ASP A 75 -24.95 -10.92 10.80
CA ASP A 75 -25.25 -12.15 10.08
C ASP A 75 -24.33 -12.30 8.85
N PRO A 76 -23.54 -13.39 8.74
CA PRO A 76 -22.65 -13.62 7.61
C PRO A 76 -23.37 -14.09 6.34
N SER A 77 -24.64 -14.46 6.43
CA SER A 77 -25.50 -14.86 5.29
C SER A 77 -26.15 -13.68 4.58
N GLN A 78 -26.04 -12.47 5.13
CA GLN A 78 -26.61 -11.28 4.50
C GLN A 78 -25.90 -10.94 3.18
N SER A 79 -26.62 -10.25 2.29
CA SER A 79 -26.04 -9.77 1.03
C SER A 79 -24.96 -8.72 1.30
N LEU A 80 -23.75 -8.97 0.79
CA LEU A 80 -22.64 -8.02 0.85
C LEU A 80 -22.84 -6.92 -0.20
N PRO A 81 -22.59 -5.64 0.15
CA PRO A 81 -22.61 -4.54 -0.82
C PRO A 81 -21.47 -4.68 -1.85
N PRO A 82 -21.57 -4.01 -3.00
CA PRO A 82 -20.44 -3.90 -3.93
C PRO A 82 -19.28 -3.18 -3.24
N ASP A 83 -18.19 -3.91 -3.00
CA ASP A 83 -16.98 -3.49 -2.29
C ASP A 83 -15.84 -3.10 -3.25
N ASP A 84 -16.20 -2.67 -4.47
CA ASP A 84 -15.25 -2.23 -5.49
C ASP A 84 -14.41 -1.05 -4.97
N ASP A 85 -13.09 -1.21 -5.02
CA ASP A 85 -12.09 -0.24 -4.55
C ASP A 85 -12.19 0.13 -3.05
N TRP A 86 -12.80 -0.72 -2.22
CA TRP A 86 -12.83 -0.51 -0.77
C TRP A 86 -11.55 -1.00 -0.11
N THR A 87 -11.06 -0.23 0.86
CA THR A 87 -10.00 -0.68 1.77
C THR A 87 -10.61 -1.35 3.01
N GLY A 88 -9.76 -1.96 3.83
CA GLY A 88 -10.22 -2.54 5.10
C GLY A 88 -10.83 -1.51 6.06
N ALA A 89 -10.53 -0.21 5.89
CA ALA A 89 -11.13 0.85 6.69
C ALA A 89 -12.60 1.10 6.32
N GLU A 90 -12.95 1.09 5.03
CA GLU A 90 -14.34 1.24 4.57
C GLU A 90 -15.18 0.04 4.99
N ILE A 91 -14.67 -1.19 4.83
CA ILE A 91 -15.37 -2.40 5.26
C ILE A 91 -15.68 -2.33 6.77
N LYS A 92 -14.70 -1.93 7.58
CA LYS A 92 -14.88 -1.72 9.02
C LYS A 92 -15.92 -0.65 9.32
N ALA A 93 -15.89 0.47 8.61
CA ALA A 93 -16.83 1.57 8.78
C ALA A 93 -18.26 1.13 8.41
N CYS A 94 -18.41 0.34 7.35
CA CYS A 94 -19.68 -0.24 6.93
C CYS A 94 -20.28 -1.12 8.02
N CYS A 95 -19.51 -2.08 8.51
CA CYS A 95 -19.97 -2.98 9.57
C CYS A 95 -20.30 -2.20 10.85
N ARG A 96 -19.48 -1.19 11.19
CA ARG A 96 -19.73 -0.33 12.34
C ARG A 96 -21.04 0.46 12.21
N LEU A 97 -21.31 1.04 11.04
CA LEU A 97 -22.53 1.81 10.78
C LEU A 97 -23.76 0.91 10.77
N ALA A 98 -23.68 -0.25 10.13
CA ALA A 98 -24.76 -1.25 10.12
C ALA A 98 -25.12 -1.68 11.56
N ALA A 99 -24.12 -1.99 12.38
CA ALA A 99 -24.35 -2.36 13.78
C ALA A 99 -24.86 -1.20 14.65
N LEU A 100 -24.47 0.05 14.34
CA LEU A 100 -24.88 1.22 15.12
C LEU A 100 -26.32 1.68 14.79
N LEU A 101 -26.68 1.62 13.52
CA LEU A 101 -27.98 2.08 13.01
C LEU A 101 -29.01 0.95 12.89
N ASP A 102 -28.59 -0.29 13.13
CA ASP A 102 -29.40 -1.51 12.95
C ASP A 102 -30.02 -1.62 11.54
N VAL A 103 -29.21 -1.27 10.53
CA VAL A 103 -29.58 -1.28 9.11
C VAL A 103 -28.81 -2.37 8.36
N PRO A 104 -29.35 -2.91 7.24
CA PRO A 104 -28.62 -3.87 6.43
C PRO A 104 -27.32 -3.27 5.87
N LEU A 105 -26.30 -4.10 5.66
CA LEU A 105 -24.99 -3.66 5.13
C LEU A 105 -25.12 -2.88 3.81
N VAL A 106 -26.04 -3.27 2.95
CA VAL A 106 -26.30 -2.60 1.67
C VAL A 106 -26.78 -1.16 1.86
N ALA A 107 -27.55 -0.87 2.91
CA ALA A 107 -27.98 0.49 3.23
C ALA A 107 -26.84 1.29 3.89
N ALA A 108 -26.07 0.66 4.79
CA ALA A 108 -24.90 1.29 5.39
C ALA A 108 -23.85 1.68 4.35
N ALA A 109 -23.66 0.87 3.31
CA ALA A 109 -22.73 1.11 2.21
C ALA A 109 -22.96 2.42 1.45
N GLN A 110 -24.21 2.89 1.37
CA GLN A 110 -24.55 4.13 0.66
C GLN A 110 -23.96 5.38 1.33
N ASN A 111 -23.62 5.28 2.62
CA ASN A 111 -23.09 6.38 3.41
C ASN A 111 -21.55 6.38 3.46
N ILE A 112 -20.90 5.53 2.68
CA ILE A 112 -19.45 5.34 2.70
C ILE A 112 -18.86 5.88 1.42
N VAL A 113 -17.88 6.76 1.58
CA VAL A 113 -17.13 7.31 0.46
C VAL A 113 -15.77 6.61 0.41
N PRO A 114 -15.46 5.84 -0.65
CA PRO A 114 -14.20 5.12 -0.74
C PRO A 114 -13.01 6.07 -0.88
N VAL A 115 -11.94 5.82 -0.11
CA VAL A 115 -10.68 6.57 -0.17
C VAL A 115 -10.03 6.46 -1.55
N ALA A 116 -10.19 5.32 -2.22
CA ALA A 116 -9.74 5.14 -3.58
C ALA A 116 -10.33 6.17 -4.56
N ARG A 117 -11.53 6.70 -4.28
CA ARG A 117 -12.16 7.75 -5.10
C ARG A 117 -11.74 9.15 -4.66
N THR A 118 -11.68 9.42 -3.36
CA THR A 118 -11.32 10.76 -2.85
C THR A 118 -9.85 11.10 -3.00
N SER A 119 -8.99 10.09 -2.92
CA SER A 119 -7.53 10.25 -2.89
C SER A 119 -6.84 9.55 -4.07
N ALA A 120 -7.59 9.27 -5.15
CA ALA A 120 -7.11 8.58 -6.35
C ALA A 120 -5.78 9.16 -6.88
N GLU A 121 -5.67 10.49 -6.94
CA GLU A 121 -4.48 11.17 -7.45
C GLU A 121 -3.24 10.93 -6.58
N SER A 122 -3.44 10.91 -5.25
CA SER A 122 -2.34 10.67 -4.31
C SER A 122 -1.88 9.22 -4.36
N VAL A 123 -2.84 8.29 -4.47
CA VAL A 123 -2.56 6.86 -4.65
C VAL A 123 -1.78 6.62 -5.95
N GLU A 124 -2.17 7.24 -7.05
CA GLU A 124 -1.47 7.06 -8.33
C GLU A 124 -0.03 7.58 -8.32
N LYS A 125 0.21 8.72 -7.64
CA LYS A 125 1.57 9.24 -7.41
C LYS A 125 2.43 8.25 -6.64
N LEU A 126 1.87 7.64 -5.58
CA LEU A 126 2.57 6.64 -4.78
C LEU A 126 2.86 5.36 -5.59
N ARG A 127 1.89 4.87 -6.38
CA ARG A 127 2.07 3.71 -7.27
C ARG A 127 3.18 3.94 -8.29
N THR A 128 3.22 5.15 -8.88
CA THR A 128 4.27 5.54 -9.83
C THR A 128 5.65 5.59 -9.16
N TRP A 129 5.72 6.14 -7.94
CA TRP A 129 6.97 6.19 -7.18
C TRP A 129 7.47 4.79 -6.79
N ALA A 130 6.56 3.93 -6.33
CA ALA A 130 6.88 2.58 -5.85
C ALA A 130 7.28 1.62 -6.98
N SER A 131 6.82 1.89 -8.21
CA SER A 131 7.18 1.13 -9.40
C SER A 131 8.69 1.01 -9.56
N GLY A 132 9.22 -0.21 -9.49
CA GLY A 132 10.66 -0.47 -9.63
C GLY A 132 11.54 -0.13 -8.41
N ARG A 133 10.95 0.43 -7.33
CA ARG A 133 11.68 0.83 -6.11
C ARG A 133 11.32 0.00 -4.88
N CYS A 134 10.11 -0.56 -4.84
CA CYS A 134 9.58 -1.30 -3.69
C CYS A 134 9.32 -2.76 -4.04
N LEU A 135 9.27 -3.61 -3.02
CA LEU A 135 8.76 -4.97 -3.12
C LEU A 135 7.23 -4.95 -3.03
N SER A 136 6.57 -5.85 -3.76
CA SER A 136 5.13 -6.04 -3.60
C SER A 136 4.86 -6.84 -2.33
N ALA A 137 3.88 -6.42 -1.53
CA ALA A 137 3.47 -7.17 -0.35
C ALA A 137 2.58 -8.38 -0.69
N ASP A 138 1.89 -8.34 -1.84
CA ASP A 138 0.96 -9.38 -2.26
C ASP A 138 1.64 -10.48 -3.09
N ARG A 139 2.68 -10.11 -3.85
CA ARG A 139 3.35 -11.00 -4.80
C ARG A 139 4.85 -11.00 -4.59
N PRO A 140 5.52 -12.15 -4.76
CA PRO A 140 6.97 -12.20 -4.67
C PRO A 140 7.58 -11.38 -5.82
N GLY A 141 8.41 -10.40 -5.47
CA GLY A 141 9.20 -9.61 -6.43
C GLY A 141 8.97 -8.09 -6.32
N ILE A 142 9.49 -7.39 -7.32
CA ILE A 142 9.43 -5.93 -7.42
C ILE A 142 7.99 -5.51 -7.73
N TYR A 143 7.50 -4.49 -7.02
CA TYR A 143 6.19 -3.91 -7.27
C TYR A 143 6.14 -3.30 -8.67
N GLN A 144 5.15 -3.74 -9.45
CA GLN A 144 4.75 -3.13 -10.69
C GLN A 144 3.30 -2.69 -10.51
N PRO A 145 2.95 -1.43 -10.83
CA PRO A 145 1.56 -1.01 -10.81
C PRO A 145 0.78 -1.95 -11.72
N ALA A 146 -0.37 -2.45 -11.24
CA ALA A 146 -1.25 -3.24 -12.06
C ALA A 146 -1.57 -2.42 -13.31
N ALA A 147 -0.94 -2.76 -14.44
CA ALA A 147 -1.23 -2.11 -15.69
C ALA A 147 -2.73 -2.26 -15.89
N LYS A 148 -3.48 -1.14 -15.86
CA LYS A 148 -4.86 -1.10 -16.34
C LYS A 148 -4.84 -1.94 -17.60
N GLN A 149 -5.53 -3.07 -17.60
CA GLN A 149 -5.54 -4.01 -18.72
C GLN A 149 -5.71 -3.17 -19.98
N ALA A 150 -4.62 -2.94 -20.70
CA ALA A 150 -4.68 -2.34 -22.01
C ALA A 150 -5.39 -3.44 -22.78
N SER A 151 -6.70 -3.25 -22.98
CA SER A 151 -7.51 -4.11 -23.80
C SER A 151 -6.67 -4.40 -25.02
N SER A 152 -6.31 -5.67 -25.17
CA SER A 152 -5.49 -6.16 -26.27
C SER A 152 -6.07 -5.52 -27.54
N ARG A 153 -5.39 -4.50 -28.08
CA ARG A 153 -5.76 -3.92 -29.37
C ARG A 153 -5.64 -5.08 -30.34
N ARG A 154 -6.78 -5.68 -30.68
CA ARG A 154 -6.93 -6.71 -31.69
C ARG A 154 -6.19 -6.18 -32.90
N ARG A 155 -5.04 -6.77 -33.21
CA ARG A 155 -4.25 -6.42 -34.39
C ARG A 155 -5.12 -6.86 -35.56
N VAL A 156 -5.88 -5.92 -36.13
CA VAL A 156 -6.64 -6.16 -37.35
C VAL A 156 -5.58 -6.46 -38.41
N ALA A 157 -5.47 -7.74 -38.78
CA ALA A 157 -4.68 -8.17 -39.91
C ALA A 157 -5.27 -7.49 -41.14
N ARG A 158 -4.53 -6.51 -41.68
CA ARG A 158 -4.85 -5.89 -42.96
C ARG A 158 -4.60 -6.96 -44.02
N GLY A 159 -5.68 -7.55 -44.54
CA GLY A 159 -5.58 -8.54 -45.62
C GLY A 159 -4.91 -7.89 -46.82
N SER A 160 -3.83 -8.51 -47.30
CA SER A 160 -3.19 -8.19 -48.56
C SER A 160 -4.12 -8.61 -49.70
N SER A 161 -4.78 -7.65 -50.33
CA SER A 161 -5.36 -7.83 -51.66
C SER A 161 -4.19 -7.84 -52.65
N ASP A 162 -3.73 -9.04 -53.02
CA ASP A 162 -2.78 -9.21 -54.10
C ASP A 162 -3.52 -9.20 -55.43
N SER A 163 -3.12 -8.24 -56.26
CA SER A 163 -3.59 -8.00 -57.61
C SER A 163 -2.57 -8.62 -58.55
N SER A 164 -2.95 -9.64 -59.32
CA SER A 164 -2.23 -10.13 -60.50
C SER A 164 -3.31 -10.77 -61.38
N GLN A 165 -3.79 -10.19 -62.47
CA GLN A 165 -3.08 -9.87 -63.73
C GLN A 165 -2.14 -10.99 -64.16
N ASN A 166 -2.70 -12.04 -64.78
CA ASN A 166 -2.50 -12.31 -66.21
C ASN A 166 -3.50 -13.35 -66.72
#